data_AF-A0A8J6HRN9-F1
#
_entry.id   AF-A0A8J6HRN9-F1
#
_cell.length_a   1.000
_cell.length_b   1.000
_cell.length_c   1.000
_cell.angle_alpha   90.00
_cell.angle_beta   90.00
_cell.angle_gamma   90.00
#
_symmetry.space_group_name_H-M   'P 1'
#
loop_
_entity.id
_entity.type
_entity.pdbx_description
1 polymer ?
#
loop_
_entity_poly.entity_id
_entity_poly.type
_entity_poly.pdbx_seq_one_letter_code
_entity_poly.pdbx_strand_id
1 'polypeptide(L)'
;MPESPKARKESSKREREEGRMSEEGLNPFRKSSRTERSPSRSEERNQSKEIEKKIETVLREIKEDMAGIVEESKARRKELAAAREKEGEQEREDMLKSSEVRKESSKREREVGRTSKEGKNPLRNSSRTRRSPNRSEEENQSKEMDKEMKTTMIREMREEIKTLRKELATVREEMRGREEKGQLEKADWMKRMKMIEEKMEQREKKERKNNVIITGIGAISGNIERGWKNG
;
A
#
# COMPACT_ATOMS: atom_id res chain seq x y z
N MET A 1 39.21 29.85 91.49
CA MET A 1 40.53 30.01 90.85
C MET A 1 41.25 28.68 91.03
N PRO A 2 41.45 27.89 89.96
CA PRO A 2 42.62 28.07 89.10
C PRO A 2 42.40 27.82 87.57
N GLU A 3 43.28 28.50 86.82
CA GLU A 3 44.04 28.13 85.62
C GLU A 3 43.41 27.53 84.35
N SER A 4 43.68 28.23 83.24
CA SER A 4 43.58 27.75 81.85
C SER A 4 44.74 26.81 81.49
N PRO A 5 44.54 25.92 80.51
CA PRO A 5 45.60 25.69 79.53
C PRO A 5 45.05 25.68 78.08
N LYS A 6 45.38 26.75 77.35
CA LYS A 6 45.52 26.73 75.89
C LYS A 6 46.82 25.98 75.56
N ALA A 7 46.73 24.71 75.20
CA ALA A 7 47.75 24.00 74.40
C ALA A 7 47.26 22.60 74.00
N ARG A 8 46.36 22.50 73.02
CA ARG A 8 46.33 21.35 72.10
C ARG A 8 45.62 21.75 70.82
N LYS A 9 46.36 22.53 70.04
CA LYS A 9 46.13 22.71 68.62
C LYS A 9 46.29 21.37 67.90
N GLU A 10 45.47 21.22 66.87
CA GLU A 10 45.89 20.65 65.58
C GLU A 10 46.32 19.17 65.57
N SER A 11 45.36 18.26 65.67
CA SER A 11 45.56 16.90 65.11
C SER A 11 44.29 16.16 64.66
N SER A 12 43.10 16.77 64.70
CA SER A 12 41.83 16.06 64.37
C SER A 12 41.20 16.49 63.02
N LYS A 13 41.99 17.05 62.09
CA LYS A 13 41.49 17.51 60.78
C LYS A 13 42.35 17.09 59.58
N ARG A 14 43.23 16.10 59.72
CA ARG A 14 44.12 15.61 58.63
C ARG A 14 44.18 14.08 58.49
N GLU A 15 43.07 13.38 58.73
CA GLU A 15 42.96 11.93 58.44
C GLU A 15 41.63 11.57 57.77
N ARG A 16 41.19 12.37 56.78
CA ARG A 16 40.06 11.98 55.91
C ARG A 16 40.28 12.29 54.42
N GLU A 17 41.52 12.51 54.01
CA GLU A 17 41.84 12.88 52.62
C GLU A 17 42.99 12.07 51.99
N GLU A 18 43.34 10.92 52.55
CA GLU A 18 44.23 9.94 51.92
C GLU A 18 43.52 8.59 51.82
N GLY A 19 42.64 8.50 50.80
CA GLY A 19 41.92 7.27 50.45
C GLY A 19 41.43 7.28 49.00
N ARG A 20 41.99 8.17 48.17
CA ARG A 20 41.95 8.06 46.71
C ARG A 20 43.32 7.60 46.30
N MET A 21 43.44 6.36 45.85
CA MET A 21 44.08 5.93 44.61
C MET A 21 44.27 4.40 44.67
N SER A 22 43.93 3.74 43.57
CA SER A 22 44.29 2.36 43.16
C SER A 22 43.75 1.16 43.93
N GLU A 23 42.56 0.70 43.56
CA GLU A 23 42.24 -0.74 43.43
C GLU A 23 41.42 -0.96 42.14
N GLU A 24 42.03 -0.64 40.99
CA GLU A 24 41.68 -1.29 39.73
C GLU A 24 42.35 -2.67 39.73
N GLY A 25 41.59 -3.68 40.15
CA GLY A 25 42.11 -5.04 40.34
C GLY A 25 41.00 -6.09 40.42
N LEU A 26 40.39 -6.38 39.27
CA LEU A 26 39.89 -7.70 38.85
C LEU A 26 39.01 -8.47 39.86
N ASN A 27 37.70 -8.24 39.77
CA ASN A 27 36.71 -9.26 40.13
C ASN A 27 35.72 -9.47 38.98
N PRO A 28 35.95 -10.43 38.05
CA PRO A 28 35.15 -10.59 36.83
C PRO A 28 33.73 -11.15 37.06
N PHE A 29 33.33 -11.40 38.31
CA PHE A 29 32.03 -11.98 38.65
C PHE A 29 31.02 -11.00 39.26
N ARG A 30 31.39 -9.75 39.56
CA ARG A 30 30.40 -8.71 39.89
C ARG A 30 29.81 -8.13 38.60
N LYS A 31 29.00 -8.93 37.91
CA LYS A 31 28.00 -8.38 37.00
C LYS A 31 27.13 -7.45 37.84
N SER A 32 27.23 -6.15 37.63
CA SER A 32 26.27 -5.20 38.16
C SER A 32 24.91 -5.59 37.62
N SER A 33 24.12 -6.29 38.42
CA SER A 33 22.70 -6.47 38.19
C SER A 33 22.07 -5.10 38.38
N ARG A 34 22.13 -4.29 37.31
CA ARG A 34 21.24 -3.16 37.12
C ARG A 34 19.84 -3.77 37.08
N THR A 35 19.24 -3.88 38.26
CA THR A 35 17.85 -4.23 38.42
C THR A 35 17.08 -3.09 37.78
N GLU A 36 16.59 -3.33 36.56
CA GLU A 36 15.60 -2.45 35.95
C GLU A 36 14.44 -2.38 36.95
N ARG A 37 14.26 -1.21 37.58
CA ARG A 37 13.11 -0.96 38.43
C ARG A 37 11.88 -1.18 37.55
N SER A 38 11.09 -2.19 37.89
CA SER A 38 9.79 -2.38 37.26
C SER A 38 8.99 -1.09 37.42
N PRO A 39 8.38 -0.58 36.33
CA PRO A 39 7.61 0.65 36.39
C PRO A 39 6.53 0.52 37.46
N SER A 40 6.39 1.56 38.26
CA SER A 40 5.32 1.66 39.24
C SER A 40 3.96 1.57 38.52
N ARG A 41 2.92 1.08 39.22
CA ARG A 41 1.53 1.05 38.69
C ARG A 41 1.05 2.40 38.14
N SER A 42 1.59 3.51 38.65
CA SER A 42 1.33 4.87 38.14
C SER A 42 2.05 5.18 36.83
N GLU A 43 3.29 4.72 36.66
CA GLU A 43 4.06 4.89 35.42
C GLU A 43 3.47 4.02 34.30
N GLU A 44 3.07 2.78 34.60
CA GLU A 44 2.37 1.91 33.65
C GLU A 44 1.05 2.53 33.15
N ARG A 45 0.26 3.13 34.05
CA ARG A 45 -0.98 3.83 33.68
C ARG A 45 -0.71 5.05 32.80
N ASN A 46 0.34 5.82 33.08
CA ASN A 46 0.69 6.98 32.26
C ASN A 46 1.19 6.55 30.88
N GLN A 47 2.01 5.51 30.80
CA GLN A 47 2.45 4.92 29.54
C GLN A 47 1.26 4.38 28.73
N SER A 48 0.31 3.70 29.38
CA SER A 48 -0.91 3.22 28.72
C SER A 48 -1.73 4.36 28.12
N LYS A 49 -1.91 5.46 28.84
CA LYS A 49 -2.63 6.65 28.34
C LYS A 49 -1.90 7.33 27.18
N GLU A 50 -0.57 7.35 27.22
CA GLU A 50 0.23 7.93 26.13
C GLU A 50 0.15 7.08 24.86
N ILE A 51 0.18 5.75 25.01
CA ILE A 51 0.00 4.80 23.91
C ILE A 51 -1.41 4.94 23.32
N GLU A 52 -2.44 5.05 24.16
CA GLU A 52 -3.82 5.22 23.72
C GLU A 52 -4.01 6.50 22.89
N LYS A 53 -3.43 7.62 23.32
CA LYS A 53 -3.42 8.87 22.52
C LYS A 53 -2.69 8.72 21.19
N LYS A 54 -1.57 7.99 21.16
CA LYS A 54 -0.83 7.72 19.91
C LYS A 54 -1.67 6.87 18.96
N ILE A 55 -2.35 5.84 19.47
CA ILE A 55 -3.26 5.00 18.68
C ILE A 55 -4.42 5.84 18.10
N GLU A 56 -5.04 6.70 18.91
CA GLU A 56 -6.13 7.58 18.44
C GLU A 56 -5.67 8.54 17.34
N THR A 57 -4.43 9.04 17.43
CA THR A 57 -3.86 9.94 16.43
C THR A 57 -3.63 9.21 15.11
N VAL A 58 -3.00 8.04 15.16
CA VAL A 58 -2.77 7.20 13.97
C VAL A 58 -4.09 6.77 13.32
N LEU A 59 -5.11 6.41 14.11
CA LEU A 59 -6.42 6.07 13.58
C LEU A 59 -7.10 7.24 12.86
N ARG A 60 -6.88 8.48 13.34
CA ARG A 60 -7.38 9.68 12.68
C ARG A 60 -6.68 9.92 11.34
N GLU A 61 -5.35 9.83 11.33
CA GLU A 61 -4.55 9.97 10.10
C GLU A 61 -4.94 8.92 9.05
N ILE A 62 -5.06 7.65 9.44
CA ILE A 62 -5.51 6.58 8.54
C ILE A 62 -6.90 6.87 7.97
N LYS A 63 -7.81 7.43 8.78
CA LYS A 63 -9.17 7.77 8.33
C LYS A 63 -9.15 8.92 7.31
N GLU A 64 -8.28 9.91 7.51
CA GLU A 64 -8.09 11.03 6.58
C GLU A 64 -7.47 10.55 5.26
N ASP A 65 -6.44 9.70 5.33
CA ASP A 65 -5.81 9.10 4.15
C ASP A 65 -6.80 8.26 3.34
N MET A 66 -7.61 7.43 4.01
CA MET A 66 -8.65 6.64 3.34
C MET A 66 -9.70 7.52 2.67
N ALA A 67 -10.09 8.64 3.30
CA ALA A 67 -11.01 9.59 2.70
C ALA A 67 -10.41 10.23 1.43
N GLY A 68 -9.13 10.61 1.48
CA GLY A 68 -8.39 11.13 0.33
C GLY A 68 -8.33 10.13 -0.83
N ILE A 69 -8.00 8.86 -0.55
CA ILE A 69 -7.95 7.79 -1.55
C ILE A 69 -9.33 7.56 -2.19
N VAL A 70 -10.41 7.62 -1.42
CA VAL A 70 -11.77 7.45 -1.94
C VAL A 70 -12.14 8.59 -2.89
N GLU A 71 -11.81 9.83 -2.55
CA GLU A 71 -12.08 10.98 -3.44
C GLU A 71 -11.21 10.95 -4.70
N GLU A 72 -9.94 10.56 -4.59
CA GLU A 72 -9.06 10.37 -5.76
C GLU A 72 -9.60 9.25 -6.67
N SER A 73 -10.07 8.14 -6.09
CA SER A 73 -10.68 7.05 -6.84
C SER A 73 -11.95 7.49 -7.57
N LYS A 74 -12.79 8.32 -6.94
CA LYS A 74 -13.97 8.92 -7.58
C LYS A 74 -13.57 9.86 -8.72
N ALA A 75 -12.55 10.69 -8.54
CA ALA A 75 -12.04 11.59 -9.58
C ALA A 75 -11.52 10.81 -10.78
N ARG A 76 -10.66 9.80 -10.56
CA ARG A 76 -10.15 8.92 -11.63
C ARG A 76 -11.26 8.20 -12.39
N ARG A 77 -12.33 7.76 -11.70
CA ARG A 77 -13.51 7.15 -12.35
C ARG A 77 -14.26 8.13 -13.24
N LYS A 78 -14.41 9.39 -12.82
CA LYS A 78 -15.02 10.44 -13.64
C LYS A 78 -14.18 10.75 -14.88
N GLU A 79 -12.86 10.83 -14.73
CA GLU A 79 -11.96 11.04 -15.88
C GLU A 79 -12.01 9.88 -16.87
N LEU A 80 -12.00 8.64 -16.39
CA LEU A 80 -12.17 7.45 -17.24
C LEU A 80 -13.51 7.43 -17.97
N ALA A 81 -14.59 7.85 -17.30
CA ALA A 81 -15.90 7.95 -17.94
C ALA A 81 -15.91 9.02 -19.04
N ALA A 82 -15.33 10.20 -18.77
CA ALA A 82 -15.22 11.28 -19.75
C ALA A 82 -14.32 10.90 -20.95
N ALA A 83 -13.23 10.16 -20.71
CA ALA A 83 -12.36 9.66 -21.78
C ALA A 83 -13.10 8.67 -22.70
N ARG A 84 -13.88 7.76 -22.13
CA ARG A 84 -14.71 6.81 -22.91
C ARG A 84 -15.80 7.49 -23.73
N GLU A 85 -16.38 8.57 -23.20
CA GLU A 85 -17.37 9.35 -23.93
C GLU A 85 -16.75 10.02 -25.16
N LYS A 86 -15.56 10.62 -25.00
CA LYS A 86 -14.80 11.19 -26.12
C LYS A 86 -14.39 10.15 -27.16
N GLU A 87 -13.93 8.97 -26.74
CA GLU A 87 -13.64 7.87 -27.67
C GLU A 87 -14.88 7.44 -28.45
N GLY A 88 -16.03 7.30 -27.77
CA GLY A 88 -17.30 6.96 -28.42
C GLY A 88 -17.82 8.04 -29.38
N GLU A 89 -17.61 9.32 -29.07
CA GLU A 89 -17.91 10.43 -29.98
C GLU A 89 -17.01 10.40 -31.22
N GLN A 90 -15.72 10.15 -31.03
CA GLN A 90 -14.76 10.08 -32.13
C GLN A 90 -15.03 8.89 -33.06
N GLU A 91 -15.38 7.72 -32.52
CA GLU A 91 -15.81 6.56 -33.32
C GLU A 91 -17.08 6.86 -34.15
N ARG A 92 -18.03 7.62 -33.57
CA ARG A 92 -19.24 8.06 -34.30
C ARG A 92 -18.89 9.03 -35.43
N GLU A 93 -17.99 9.96 -35.18
CA GLU A 93 -17.55 10.93 -36.19
C GLU A 93 -16.82 10.24 -37.35
N ASP A 94 -15.95 9.28 -37.05
CA ASP A 94 -15.22 8.50 -38.07
C ASP A 94 -16.15 7.61 -38.90
N MET A 95 -17.19 7.03 -38.28
CA MET A 95 -18.26 6.33 -39.02
C MET A 95 -19.04 7.27 -39.94
N LEU A 96 -19.38 8.47 -39.48
CA LEU A 96 -20.10 9.46 -40.28
C LEU A 96 -19.27 9.89 -41.50
N LYS A 97 -18.00 10.25 -41.31
CA LYS A 97 -17.06 10.58 -42.38
C LYS A 97 -16.93 9.43 -43.39
N SER A 98 -16.80 8.20 -42.91
CA SER A 98 -16.74 7.00 -43.77
C SER A 98 -18.03 6.81 -44.59
N SER A 99 -19.19 7.12 -44.00
CA SER A 99 -20.48 7.04 -44.70
C SER A 99 -20.64 8.12 -45.77
N GLU A 100 -20.12 9.33 -45.53
CA GLU A 100 -20.11 10.42 -46.51
C GLU A 100 -19.21 10.09 -47.69
N VAL A 101 -18.00 9.58 -47.44
CA VAL A 101 -17.09 9.13 -48.51
C VAL A 101 -17.75 8.07 -49.40
N ARG A 102 -18.51 7.13 -48.82
CA ARG A 102 -19.28 6.12 -49.58
C ARG A 102 -20.46 6.72 -50.38
N LYS A 103 -21.13 7.74 -49.85
CA LYS A 103 -22.21 8.43 -50.57
C LYS A 103 -21.65 9.26 -51.73
N GLU A 104 -20.54 9.96 -51.51
CA GLU A 104 -19.82 10.75 -52.51
C GLU A 104 -19.35 9.87 -53.69
N SER A 105 -18.74 8.72 -53.39
CA SER A 105 -18.29 7.76 -54.41
C SER A 105 -19.46 7.18 -55.21
N SER A 106 -20.56 6.82 -54.54
CA SER A 106 -21.78 6.33 -55.21
C SER A 106 -22.45 7.40 -56.09
N LYS A 107 -22.37 8.68 -55.68
CA LYS A 107 -22.90 9.80 -56.47
C LYS A 107 -22.09 10.03 -57.75
N ARG A 108 -20.75 9.97 -57.64
CA ARG A 108 -19.84 10.03 -58.81
C ARG A 108 -20.06 8.86 -59.76
N GLU A 109 -20.25 7.63 -59.27
CA GLU A 109 -20.57 6.49 -60.14
C GLU A 109 -21.91 6.65 -60.88
N ARG A 110 -22.92 7.22 -60.24
CA ARG A 110 -24.23 7.48 -60.87
C ARG A 110 -24.20 8.62 -61.89
N GLU A 111 -23.36 9.64 -61.69
CA GLU A 111 -23.13 10.70 -62.69
C GLU A 111 -22.38 10.18 -63.92
N VAL A 112 -21.40 9.29 -63.73
CA VAL A 112 -20.70 8.62 -64.84
C VAL A 112 -21.62 7.66 -65.59
N GLY A 113 -22.60 7.04 -64.92
CA GLY A 113 -23.58 6.15 -65.55
C GLY A 113 -24.68 6.86 -66.35
N ARG A 114 -25.02 8.11 -66.02
CA ARG A 114 -26.15 8.84 -66.64
C ARG A 114 -25.84 9.48 -67.99
N THR A 115 -24.58 9.62 -68.38
CA THR A 115 -24.20 10.14 -69.70
C THR A 115 -24.10 9.07 -70.80
N SER A 116 -24.40 7.80 -70.51
CA SER A 116 -24.13 6.67 -71.43
C SER A 116 -25.36 6.02 -72.09
N LYS A 117 -26.56 6.61 -71.99
CA LYS A 117 -27.76 6.05 -72.63
C LYS A 117 -28.50 7.05 -73.52
N GLU A 118 -27.93 7.28 -74.69
CA GLU A 118 -28.72 7.50 -75.91
C GLU A 118 -28.03 6.83 -77.09
N GLY A 119 -28.79 5.98 -77.78
CA GLY A 119 -28.28 5.02 -78.73
C GLY A 119 -28.30 5.52 -80.17
N LYS A 120 -27.34 4.95 -80.91
CA LYS A 120 -27.25 4.63 -82.35
C LYS A 120 -26.06 5.32 -83.00
N ASN A 121 -24.96 4.56 -83.08
CA ASN A 121 -23.90 4.85 -84.04
C ASN A 121 -23.48 3.55 -84.73
N PRO A 122 -23.66 3.41 -86.06
CA PRO A 122 -23.35 2.19 -86.82
C PRO A 122 -21.85 2.08 -87.19
N LEU A 123 -20.99 2.90 -86.59
CA LEU A 123 -19.55 2.90 -86.84
C LEU A 123 -18.81 2.30 -85.65
N ARG A 124 -18.95 0.98 -85.45
CA ARG A 124 -18.06 0.21 -84.56
C ARG A 124 -16.77 -0.15 -85.29
N ASN A 125 -16.10 0.87 -85.83
CA ASN A 125 -14.73 0.77 -86.31
C ASN A 125 -13.83 1.59 -85.40
N SER A 126 -12.82 0.94 -84.84
CA SER A 126 -11.56 1.55 -84.38
C SER A 126 -11.64 2.59 -83.25
N SER A 127 -11.49 2.12 -82.01
CA SER A 127 -10.42 2.64 -81.14
C SER A 127 -10.11 1.61 -80.07
N ARG A 128 -9.19 0.70 -80.41
CA ARG A 128 -8.34 0.03 -79.44
C ARG A 128 -7.57 1.14 -78.73
N THR A 129 -8.11 1.67 -77.64
CA THR A 129 -7.36 2.50 -76.70
C THR A 129 -6.20 1.65 -76.23
N ARG A 130 -5.03 1.92 -76.82
CA ARG A 130 -3.76 1.45 -76.31
C ARG A 130 -3.72 1.90 -74.86
N ARG A 131 -3.93 0.98 -73.92
CA ARG A 131 -3.48 1.18 -72.54
C ARG A 131 -2.00 1.55 -72.65
N SER A 132 -1.66 2.74 -72.18
CA SER A 132 -0.27 3.15 -72.05
C SER A 132 0.50 2.04 -71.33
N PRO A 133 1.57 1.48 -71.92
CA PRO A 133 2.27 0.32 -71.36
C PRO A 133 2.90 0.57 -69.98
N ASN A 134 3.07 1.82 -69.57
CA ASN A 134 3.84 2.16 -68.37
C ASN A 134 3.04 2.22 -67.06
N ARG A 135 1.70 2.13 -67.09
CA ARG A 135 0.90 2.31 -65.86
C ARG A 135 0.83 1.07 -64.97
N SER A 136 1.08 -0.13 -65.52
CA SER A 136 1.01 -1.37 -64.74
C SER A 136 2.23 -1.64 -63.87
N GLU A 137 3.41 -1.12 -64.24
CA GLU A 137 4.63 -1.33 -63.46
C GLU A 137 4.68 -0.45 -62.22
N GLU A 138 4.37 0.85 -62.35
CA GLU A 138 4.26 1.77 -61.20
C GLU A 138 3.15 1.35 -60.22
N GLU A 139 2.01 0.89 -60.73
CA GLU A 139 0.90 0.43 -59.90
C GLU A 139 1.21 -0.90 -59.19
N ASN A 140 2.05 -1.75 -59.80
CA ASN A 140 2.54 -2.98 -59.15
C ASN A 140 3.62 -2.67 -58.11
N GLN A 141 4.55 -1.75 -58.39
CA GLN A 141 5.56 -1.29 -57.43
C GLN A 141 4.93 -0.62 -56.21
N SER A 142 3.91 0.22 -56.41
CA SER A 142 3.15 0.83 -55.30
C SER A 142 2.44 -0.22 -54.44
N LYS A 143 1.84 -1.25 -55.06
CA LYS A 143 1.22 -2.37 -54.34
C LYS A 143 2.23 -3.23 -53.60
N GLU A 144 3.45 -3.33 -54.10
CA GLU A 144 4.54 -4.08 -53.50
C GLU A 144 5.09 -3.36 -52.27
N MET A 145 5.36 -2.05 -52.37
CA MET A 145 5.73 -1.22 -51.21
C MET A 145 4.64 -1.20 -50.13
N ASP A 146 3.37 -1.12 -50.51
CA ASP A 146 2.25 -1.20 -49.54
C ASP A 146 2.18 -2.55 -48.83
N LYS A 147 2.53 -3.65 -49.51
CA LYS A 147 2.58 -4.99 -48.90
C LYS A 147 3.76 -5.08 -47.94
N GLU A 148 4.94 -4.62 -48.35
CA GLU A 148 6.12 -4.60 -47.49
C GLU A 148 5.86 -3.78 -46.22
N MET A 149 5.31 -2.57 -46.35
CA MET A 149 4.99 -1.70 -45.21
C MET A 149 3.94 -2.33 -44.28
N LYS A 150 2.93 -3.02 -44.83
CA LYS A 150 1.97 -3.77 -44.01
C LYS A 150 2.65 -4.94 -43.29
N THR A 151 3.56 -5.65 -43.94
CA THR A 151 4.27 -6.76 -43.30
C THR A 151 5.22 -6.33 -42.19
N THR A 152 5.92 -5.19 -42.35
CA THR A 152 6.78 -4.64 -41.29
C THR A 152 5.94 -4.17 -40.10
N MET A 153 4.85 -3.45 -40.35
CA MET A 153 3.93 -2.99 -39.29
C MET A 153 3.28 -4.16 -38.55
N ILE A 154 2.87 -5.22 -39.26
CA ILE A 154 2.35 -6.45 -38.63
C ILE A 154 3.43 -7.13 -37.77
N ARG A 155 4.70 -7.13 -38.22
CA ARG A 155 5.82 -7.70 -37.45
C ARG A 155 6.05 -6.91 -36.16
N GLU A 156 6.09 -5.59 -36.24
CA GLU A 156 6.28 -4.71 -35.08
C GLU A 156 5.15 -4.86 -34.06
N MET A 157 3.89 -4.85 -34.53
CA MET A 157 2.74 -5.12 -33.66
C MET A 157 2.82 -6.49 -32.98
N ARG A 158 3.31 -7.53 -33.67
CA ARG A 158 3.49 -8.86 -33.08
C ARG A 158 4.61 -8.88 -32.04
N GLU A 159 5.68 -8.14 -32.25
CA GLU A 159 6.78 -7.99 -31.30
C GLU A 159 6.30 -7.24 -30.04
N GLU A 160 5.53 -6.17 -30.20
CA GLU A 160 4.93 -5.41 -29.10
C GLU A 160 3.91 -6.24 -28.31
N ILE A 161 3.06 -7.03 -28.97
CA ILE A 161 2.17 -7.97 -28.27
C ILE A 161 2.99 -9.01 -27.47
N LYS A 162 4.16 -9.41 -27.98
CA LYS A 162 5.03 -10.37 -27.30
C LYS A 162 5.70 -9.75 -26.07
N THR A 163 6.11 -8.50 -26.11
CA THR A 163 6.66 -7.79 -24.93
C THR A 163 5.59 -7.56 -23.89
N LEU A 164 4.42 -7.06 -24.28
CA LEU A 164 3.28 -6.85 -23.38
C LEU A 164 2.83 -8.15 -22.70
N ARG A 165 2.85 -9.28 -23.40
CA ARG A 165 2.55 -10.59 -22.79
C ARG A 165 3.58 -11.01 -21.75
N LYS A 166 4.86 -10.70 -21.95
CA LYS A 166 5.91 -10.98 -20.97
C LYS A 166 5.75 -10.09 -19.73
N GLU A 167 5.51 -8.81 -19.93
CA GLU A 167 5.27 -7.85 -18.84
C GLU A 167 4.02 -8.21 -18.03
N LEU A 168 2.94 -8.64 -18.69
CA LEU A 168 1.75 -9.14 -17.99
C LEU A 168 2.03 -10.42 -17.19
N ALA A 169 2.93 -11.29 -17.66
CA ALA A 169 3.32 -12.48 -16.92
C ALA A 169 4.13 -12.11 -15.67
N THR A 170 5.09 -11.19 -15.77
CA THR A 170 5.89 -10.74 -14.62
C THR A 170 5.02 -10.03 -13.58
N VAL A 171 4.12 -9.14 -14.00
CA VAL A 171 3.19 -8.46 -13.08
C VAL A 171 2.28 -9.46 -12.36
N ARG A 172 1.81 -10.50 -13.04
CA ARG A 172 1.00 -11.56 -12.41
C ARG A 172 1.77 -12.33 -11.36
N GLU A 173 3.03 -12.67 -11.61
CA GLU A 173 3.87 -13.34 -10.62
C GLU A 173 4.17 -12.45 -9.42
N GLU A 174 4.45 -11.17 -9.63
CA GLU A 174 4.65 -10.22 -8.53
C GLU A 174 3.41 -10.06 -7.66
N MET A 175 2.23 -9.96 -8.29
CA MET A 175 0.96 -9.89 -7.57
C MET A 175 0.71 -11.13 -6.74
N ARG A 176 0.98 -12.32 -7.29
CA ARG A 176 0.88 -13.59 -6.58
C ARG A 176 1.83 -13.63 -5.37
N GLY A 177 3.08 -13.22 -5.54
CA GLY A 177 4.06 -13.18 -4.46
C GLY A 177 3.68 -12.21 -3.34
N ARG A 178 3.08 -11.05 -3.67
CA ARG A 178 2.55 -10.11 -2.67
C ARG A 178 1.35 -10.69 -1.92
N GLU A 179 0.46 -11.38 -2.62
CA GLU A 179 -0.70 -12.03 -2.01
C GLU A 179 -0.28 -13.15 -1.04
N GLU A 180 0.67 -14.01 -1.44
CA GLU A 180 1.21 -15.07 -0.58
C GLU A 180 1.89 -14.50 0.67
N LYS A 181 2.68 -13.42 0.54
CA LYS A 181 3.27 -12.70 1.69
C LYS A 181 2.19 -12.12 2.61
N GLY A 182 1.18 -11.46 2.05
CA GLY A 182 0.06 -10.93 2.82
C GLY A 182 -0.73 -12.01 3.57
N GLN A 183 -0.90 -13.18 2.97
CA GLN A 183 -1.54 -14.32 3.64
C GLN A 183 -0.71 -14.86 4.80
N LEU A 184 0.61 -14.96 4.65
CA LEU A 184 1.51 -15.39 5.72
C LEU A 184 1.49 -14.42 6.90
N GLU A 185 1.59 -13.12 6.64
CA GLU A 185 1.50 -12.09 7.68
C GLU A 185 0.15 -12.13 8.39
N LYS A 186 -0.95 -12.28 7.64
CA LYS A 186 -2.28 -12.45 8.20
C LYS A 186 -2.36 -13.69 9.10
N ALA A 187 -1.78 -14.81 8.68
CA ALA A 187 -1.74 -16.03 9.49
C ALA A 187 -0.96 -15.85 10.80
N ASP A 188 0.16 -15.12 10.76
CA ASP A 188 0.96 -14.81 11.94
C ASP A 188 0.23 -13.87 12.90
N TRP A 189 -0.45 -12.84 12.39
CA TRP A 189 -1.32 -11.99 13.19
C TRP A 189 -2.47 -12.78 13.84
N MET A 190 -3.09 -13.69 13.10
CA MET A 190 -4.14 -14.58 13.63
C MET A 190 -3.61 -15.49 14.75
N LYS A 191 -2.39 -16.04 14.62
CA LYS A 191 -1.76 -16.82 15.70
C LYS A 191 -1.50 -15.97 16.95
N ARG A 192 -1.00 -14.74 16.78
CA ARG A 192 -0.76 -13.81 17.90
C ARG A 192 -2.06 -13.45 18.61
N MET A 193 -3.11 -13.17 17.86
CA MET A 193 -4.45 -12.91 18.41
C MET A 193 -4.95 -14.08 19.25
N LYS A 194 -4.88 -15.31 18.74
CA LYS A 194 -5.28 -16.51 19.51
C LYS A 194 -4.49 -16.67 20.81
N MET A 195 -3.17 -16.43 20.79
CA MET A 195 -2.36 -16.49 22.02
C MET A 195 -2.76 -15.43 23.04
N ILE A 196 -3.16 -14.23 22.58
CA ILE A 196 -3.63 -13.16 23.47
C ILE A 196 -5.00 -13.53 24.04
N GLU A 197 -5.92 -14.01 23.21
CA GLU A 197 -7.25 -14.49 23.64
C GLU A 197 -7.13 -15.59 24.70
N GLU A 198 -6.27 -16.59 24.48
CA GLU A 198 -6.03 -17.66 25.45
C GLU A 198 -5.45 -17.13 26.76
N LYS A 199 -4.48 -16.20 26.69
CA LYS A 199 -3.93 -15.56 27.90
C LYS A 199 -4.99 -14.77 28.66
N MET A 200 -5.90 -14.10 27.95
CA MET A 200 -7.00 -13.36 28.55
C MET A 200 -7.99 -14.31 29.22
N GLU A 201 -8.35 -15.41 28.56
CA GLU A 201 -9.23 -16.44 29.13
C GLU A 201 -8.61 -17.10 30.37
N GLN A 202 -7.31 -17.36 30.35
CA GLN A 202 -6.59 -17.88 31.53
C GLN A 202 -6.59 -16.88 32.69
N ARG A 203 -6.44 -15.58 32.42
CA ARG A 203 -6.53 -14.52 33.45
C ARG A 203 -7.94 -14.45 34.02
N GLU A 204 -8.96 -14.48 33.17
CA GLU A 204 -10.36 -14.46 33.59
C GLU A 204 -10.70 -15.69 34.45
N LYS A 205 -10.25 -16.88 34.06
CA LYS A 205 -10.39 -18.10 34.87
C LYS A 205 -9.74 -17.97 36.25
N LYS A 206 -8.55 -17.36 36.33
CA LYS A 206 -7.87 -17.08 37.61
C LYS A 206 -8.63 -16.06 38.45
N GLU A 207 -9.14 -15.00 37.82
CA GLU A 207 -9.94 -13.98 38.50
C GLU A 207 -11.27 -14.54 39.02
N ARG A 208 -11.97 -15.36 38.23
CA ARG A 208 -13.17 -16.09 38.70
C ARG A 208 -12.86 -16.97 39.90
N LYS A 209 -11.76 -17.73 39.89
CA LYS A 209 -11.33 -18.53 41.04
C LYS A 209 -11.04 -17.66 42.27
N ASN A 210 -10.32 -16.55 42.09
CA ASN A 210 -10.02 -15.62 43.18
C ASN A 210 -11.29 -14.94 43.72
N ASN A 211 -12.22 -14.57 42.86
CA ASN A 211 -13.50 -13.97 43.26
C ASN A 211 -14.36 -14.97 44.05
N VAL A 212 -14.39 -16.25 43.65
CA VAL A 212 -15.05 -17.32 44.42
C VAL A 212 -14.44 -17.45 45.82
N ILE A 213 -13.11 -17.39 45.95
CA ILE A 213 -12.41 -17.41 47.24
C ILE A 213 -12.78 -16.20 48.09
N ILE A 214 -12.81 -14.99 47.51
CA ILE A 214 -13.16 -13.75 48.22
C ILE A 214 -14.63 -13.76 48.66
N THR A 215 -15.55 -14.28 47.85
CA THR A 215 -16.97 -14.44 48.27
C THR A 215 -17.17 -15.54 49.32
N GLY A 216 -16.28 -16.54 49.39
CA GLY A 216 -16.31 -17.59 50.41
C GLY A 216 -15.71 -17.16 51.76
N ILE A 217 -14.79 -16.20 51.74
CA ILE A 217 -14.37 -15.46 52.94
C ILE A 217 -15.40 -14.34 53.13
N GLY A 218 -16.54 -14.68 53.75
CA GLY A 218 -17.50 -13.67 54.19
C GLY A 218 -16.74 -12.51 54.84
N ALA A 219 -16.98 -11.29 54.35
CA ALA A 219 -16.44 -10.10 54.98
C ALA A 219 -16.82 -10.16 56.47
N ILE A 220 -15.84 -10.45 57.32
CA ILE A 220 -15.97 -10.33 58.77
C ILE A 220 -16.08 -8.83 59.02
N SER A 221 -17.30 -8.33 58.84
CA SER A 221 -17.74 -7.06 59.36
C SER A 221 -18.13 -7.31 60.82
N GLY A 222 -17.50 -6.57 61.73
CA GLY A 222 -17.95 -6.47 63.11
C GLY A 222 -16.89 -6.76 64.16
N ASN A 223 -16.47 -5.69 64.85
CA ASN A 223 -16.10 -5.64 66.26
C ASN A 223 -15.04 -6.62 66.78
N ILE A 224 -13.77 -6.21 66.69
CA ILE A 224 -12.80 -6.51 67.76
C ILE A 224 -12.86 -5.34 68.76
N GLU A 225 -13.99 -5.21 69.44
CA GLU A 225 -14.03 -4.66 70.79
C GLU A 225 -13.96 -5.85 71.75
N ARG A 226 -12.74 -6.24 72.13
CA ARG A 226 -12.55 -7.02 73.36
C ARG A 226 -11.42 -6.37 74.13
N GLY A 227 -11.84 -5.56 75.10
CA GLY A 227 -10.98 -4.88 76.04
C GLY A 227 -10.10 -5.87 76.78
N TRP A 228 -8.82 -5.54 76.84
CA TRP A 228 -7.95 -6.01 77.89
C TRP A 228 -8.35 -5.26 79.17
N LYS A 229 -9.30 -5.84 79.90
CA LYS A 229 -9.53 -5.54 81.31
C LYS A 229 -9.34 -6.83 82.10
N ASN A 230 -8.23 -6.86 82.82
CA ASN A 230 -7.96 -7.49 84.12
C ASN A 230 -8.58 -8.85 84.44
N GLY A 231 -7.70 -9.82 84.67
CA GLY A 231 -7.95 -11.09 85.35
C GLY A 231 -6.65 -11.85 85.50
#